data_AF-A0A838BVY7-F1
#
_entry.id   AF-A0A838BVY7-F1
#
_cell.length_a   1.000
_cell.length_b   1.000
_cell.length_c   1.000
_cell.angle_alpha   90.00
_cell.angle_beta   90.00
_cell.angle_gamma   90.00
#
_symmetry.space_group_name_H-M   'P 1'
#
loop_
_entity.id
_entity.type
_entity.pdbx_description
1 polymer ?
#
loop_
_entity_poly.entity_id
_entity_poly.type
_entity_poly.pdbx_seq_one_letter_code
_entity_poly.pdbx_strand_id
1 'polypeptide(L)'
;MTYSLIQLAPGAYDLLLNGDVMGSVVRNSSHRPYTWTAELLEDLPSDQRPAPFTRIEHAFTSLEDLCAWLGEPDVKTNNPHGDAWER
;
A
#
# COMPACT_ATOMS: atom_id res chain seq x y z
N MET A 1 -5.37 0.87 -14.64
CA MET A 1 -5.43 1.55 -13.33
C MET A 1 -4.06 1.38 -12.73
N THR A 2 -3.31 2.47 -12.60
CA THR A 2 -1.95 2.39 -12.07
C THR A 2 -2.00 2.82 -10.62
N TYR A 3 -1.82 1.84 -9.75
CA TYR A 3 -1.66 2.07 -8.33
C TYR A 3 -0.24 2.56 -8.04
N SER A 4 -0.10 3.43 -7.05
CA SER A 4 1.21 3.85 -6.54
C SER A 4 1.17 3.89 -5.03
N LEU A 5 2.25 3.46 -4.40
CA LEU A 5 2.42 3.50 -2.95
C LEU A 5 3.50 4.52 -2.61
N ILE A 6 3.16 5.52 -1.81
CA ILE A 6 4.13 6.51 -1.32
C ILE A 6 4.39 6.25 0.15
N GLN A 7 5.63 5.92 0.50
CA GLN A 7 5.98 5.65 1.89
C GLN A 7 6.01 6.95 2.71
N LEU A 8 5.10 7.05 3.68
CA LEU A 8 5.07 8.13 4.67
C LEU A 8 5.96 7.82 5.88
N ALA A 9 5.97 6.56 6.30
CA ALA A 9 6.76 6.09 7.43
C ALA A 9 7.14 4.60 7.27
N PRO A 10 8.06 4.07 8.07
CA PRO A 10 8.32 2.63 8.12
C PRO A 10 7.05 1.86 8.49
N GLY A 11 6.45 1.16 7.52
CA GLY A 11 5.19 0.44 7.73
C GLY A 11 3.92 1.26 7.48
N ALA A 12 4.00 2.46 6.91
CA ALA A 12 2.83 3.23 6.49
C ALA A 12 3.06 3.87 5.11
N TYR A 13 2.12 3.66 4.20
CA TYR A 13 2.16 4.15 2.83
C TYR A 13 0.82 4.80 2.48
N ASP A 14 0.84 5.89 1.72
CA ASP A 14 -0.32 6.36 0.99
C ASP A 14 -0.53 5.50 -0.24
N LEU A 15 -1.78 5.16 -0.50
CA LEU A 15 -2.22 4.47 -1.69
C LEU A 15 -2.85 5.48 -2.65
N LEU A 16 -2.25 5.59 -3.83
CA LEU A 16 -2.68 6.49 -4.88
C LEU A 16 -3.20 5.72 -6.08
N LEU A 17 -4.28 6.21 -6.68
CA LEU A 17 -4.83 5.76 -7.95
C LEU A 17 -4.73 6.91 -8.92
N ASN A 18 -3.96 6.74 -9.98
CA ASN A 18 -3.85 7.78 -11.01
C ASN A 18 -3.43 9.16 -10.43
N GLY A 19 -2.64 9.14 -9.34
CA GLY A 19 -2.15 10.34 -8.65
C GLY A 19 -3.06 10.90 -7.55
N ASP A 20 -4.25 10.34 -7.35
CA ASP A 20 -5.17 10.75 -6.28
C ASP A 20 -5.08 9.79 -5.09
N VAL A 21 -5.03 10.31 -3.86
CA VAL A 21 -4.91 9.48 -2.66
C VAL A 21 -6.28 8.89 -2.32
N MET A 22 -6.47 7.60 -2.57
CA MET A 22 -7.73 6.93 -2.25
C MET A 22 -7.66 6.08 -0.99
N GLY A 23 -6.47 5.84 -0.43
CA GLY A 23 -6.30 4.91 0.67
C GLY A 23 -4.96 5.04 1.37
N SER A 24 -4.77 4.16 2.35
CA SER A 24 -3.49 3.95 3.01
C SER A 24 -3.20 2.47 3.18
N VAL A 25 -1.92 2.13 3.24
CA VAL A 25 -1.43 0.79 3.54
C VAL A 25 -0.62 0.86 4.81
N VAL A 26 -1.10 0.18 5.84
CA VAL A 26 -0.49 0.19 7.17
C VAL A 26 -0.07 -1.21 7.58
N ARG A 27 1.10 -1.31 8.19
CA ARG A 27 1.58 -2.53 8.83
C ARG A 27 0.97 -2.62 10.22
N ASN A 28 0.10 -3.59 10.42
CA ASN A 28 -0.45 -3.91 11.72
C ASN A 28 0.58 -4.78 12.50
N SER A 29 0.93 -4.33 13.70
CA SER A 29 1.95 -4.89 14.60
C SER A 29 3.43 -4.70 14.22
N SER A 30 4.22 -4.28 15.23
CA SER A 30 5.67 -4.20 15.15
C SER A 30 6.35 -5.57 15.32
N HIS A 31 5.68 -6.53 15.97
CA HIS A 31 6.19 -7.87 16.25
C HIS A 31 5.65 -8.91 15.27
N ARG A 32 6.45 -9.92 14.91
CA ARG A 32 6.00 -10.98 14.00
C ARG A 32 5.00 -11.93 14.69
N PRO A 33 4.00 -12.44 13.95
CA PRO A 33 3.69 -12.12 12.55
C PRO A 33 3.03 -10.73 12.43
N TYR A 34 3.62 -9.86 11.60
CA TYR A 34 2.99 -8.60 11.25
C TYR A 34 2.07 -8.84 10.05
N THR A 35 0.98 -8.09 10.00
CA THR A 35 0.07 -8.08 8.85
C THR A 35 0.08 -6.72 8.20
N TRP A 36 -0.39 -6.65 6.97
CA TRP A 36 -0.53 -5.42 6.20
C TRP A 36 -2.00 -5.22 5.91
N THR A 37 -2.50 -4.02 6.15
CA THR A 37 -3.88 -3.67 5.85
C THR A 37 -3.88 -2.57 4.80
N ALA A 38 -4.55 -2.82 3.67
CA ALA A 38 -4.90 -1.79 2.71
C ALA A 38 -6.30 -1.29 3.04
N GLU A 39 -6.43 0.00 3.31
CA GLU A 39 -7.69 0.65 3.70
C GLU A 39 -7.98 1.83 2.77
N LEU A 40 -9.21 1.95 2.28
CA LEU A 40 -9.67 3.12 1.54
C LEU A 40 -10.00 4.27 2.52
N LEU A 41 -9.63 5.50 2.15
CA LEU A 41 -9.92 6.69 2.95
C LEU A 41 -11.42 7.03 2.96
N GLU A 42 -12.10 6.74 1.86
CA GLU A 42 -13.53 6.99 1.69
C GLU A 42 -14.32 5.68 1.77
N ASP A 43 -15.45 5.70 2.49
CA ASP A 43 -16.44 4.61 2.48
C ASP A 43 -17.23 4.66 1.16
N LEU A 44 -16.52 4.40 0.05
CA LEU A 44 -17.12 4.40 -1.27
C LEU A 44 -18.11 3.22 -1.37
N PRO A 45 -19.28 3.42 -1.99
CA PRO A 45 -20.17 2.32 -2.33
C PRO A 45 -19.46 1.34 -3.27
N SER A 46 -19.85 0.06 -3.23
CA SER A 46 -19.17 -1.01 -3.98
C SER A 46 -19.02 -0.75 -5.47
N ASP A 47 -19.93 0.03 -6.07
CA ASP A 47 -19.91 0.39 -7.49
C ASP A 47 -18.85 1.45 -7.85
N GLN A 48 -18.38 2.21 -6.85
CA GLN A 48 -17.36 3.25 -7.01
C GLN A 48 -15.98 2.82 -6.49
N ARG A 49 -15.88 1.64 -5.89
CA ARG A 49 -14.59 1.15 -5.38
C ARG A 49 -13.66 0.77 -6.55
N PRO A 50 -12.40 1.20 -6.49
CA PRO A 50 -11.45 0.84 -7.53
C PRO A 50 -11.08 -0.64 -7.40
N ALA A 51 -11.12 -1.37 -8.52
CA ALA A 51 -10.71 -2.78 -8.54
C ALA A 51 -9.23 -2.89 -8.14
N PRO A 52 -8.86 -3.65 -7.10
CA PRO A 52 -9.54 -4.88 -6.67
C PRO A 52 -10.33 -4.77 -5.34
N PHE A 53 -10.55 -3.56 -4.81
CA PHE A 53 -11.21 -3.36 -3.52
C PHE A 53 -12.66 -3.83 -3.54
N THR A 54 -12.97 -4.92 -2.83
CA THR A 54 -14.35 -5.39 -2.59
C THR A 54 -14.91 -4.90 -1.25
N ARG A 55 -14.03 -4.45 -0.36
CA ARG A 55 -14.28 -3.92 0.99
C ARG A 55 -13.39 -2.70 1.20
N ILE A 56 -13.69 -1.91 2.23
CA ILE A 56 -12.88 -0.73 2.61
C ILE A 56 -11.48 -1.16 3.06
N GLU A 57 -11.41 -2.19 3.89
CA GLU A 57 -10.18 -2.76 4.42
C GLU A 57 -9.91 -4.18 3.89
N HIS A 58 -8.65 -4.48 3.58
CA HIS A 58 -8.15 -5.81 3.24
C HIS A 58 -6.87 -6.09 3.98
N ALA A 59 -6.83 -7.23 4.67
CA ALA A 59 -5.65 -7.68 5.41
C ALA A 59 -4.86 -8.72 4.60
N PHE A 60 -3.54 -8.56 4.61
CA PHE A 60 -2.56 -9.38 3.93
C PHE A 60 -1.46 -9.80 4.91
N THR A 61 -0.81 -10.91 4.65
CA THR A 61 0.30 -11.40 5.48
C THR A 61 1.64 -10.75 5.14
N SER A 62 1.76 -10.18 3.93
CA SER A 62 3.00 -9.59 3.41
C SER A 62 2.70 -8.39 2.51
N LEU A 63 3.63 -7.43 2.44
CA LEU A 63 3.53 -6.30 1.51
C LEU A 63 3.58 -6.77 0.05
N GLU A 64 4.36 -7.81 -0.25
CA GLU A 64 4.44 -8.39 -1.60
C GLU A 64 3.09 -8.94 -2.07
N ASP A 65 2.34 -9.61 -1.18
CA ASP A 65 1.01 -10.16 -1.48
C ASP A 65 0.00 -9.04 -1.77
N LEU A 66 0.06 -7.97 -0.98
CA LEU A 66 -0.70 -6.74 -1.19
C LEU A 66 -0.33 -6.07 -2.52
N CYS A 67 0.96 -5.99 -2.84
CA CYS A 67 1.49 -5.40 -4.07
C CYS A 67 1.01 -6.19 -5.30
N ALA A 68 1.11 -7.52 -5.25
CA ALA A 68 0.59 -8.40 -6.29
C ALA A 68 -0.94 -8.26 -6.45
N TRP A 69 -1.67 -8.15 -5.34
CA TRP A 69 -3.11 -7.92 -5.36
C TRP A 69 -3.50 -6.59 -6.01
N LEU A 70 -2.74 -5.52 -5.76
CA LEU A 70 -2.91 -4.21 -6.40
C LEU A 70 -2.47 -4.18 -7.88
N GLY A 71 -1.87 -5.25 -8.40
CA GLY A 71 -1.36 -5.32 -9.76
C GLY A 71 -0.02 -4.62 -9.95
N GLU A 72 0.92 -4.84 -9.01
CA GLU A 72 2.31 -4.35 -9.07
C GLU A 72 2.40 -2.81 -9.08
N PRO A 73 1.91 -2.11 -8.03
CA PRO A 73 2.02 -0.67 -7.90
C PRO A 73 3.47 -0.18 -7.91
N ASP A 74 3.65 1.05 -8.40
CA ASP A 74 4.91 1.78 -8.23
C ASP A 74 5.11 2.14 -6.75
N VAL A 75 6.10 1.55 -6.10
CA VAL A 75 6.37 1.78 -4.66
C VAL A 75 7.50 2.79 -4.51
N LYS A 76 7.14 4.00 -4.10
CA LYS A 76 8.07 5.08 -3.77
C LYS A 76 8.39 5.06 -2.28
N THR A 77 9.50 4.42 -1.93
CA THR A 77 10.04 4.47 -0.57
C THR A 77 10.91 5.71 -0.38
N ASN A 78 10.70 6.50 0.67
CA ASN A 78 11.61 7.58 1.08
C ASN A 78 12.89 7.04 1.75
N ASN A 79 13.28 5.80 1.45
CA ASN A 79 14.53 5.26 1.93
C ASN A 79 15.60 5.60 0.89
N PRO A 80 16.49 6.60 1.11
CA PRO A 80 17.65 6.83 0.24
C PRO A 80 18.71 5.71 0.36
N HIS A 81 18.36 4.51 0.85
CA HIS A 81 19.31 3.42 1.02
C HIS A 81 19.31 2.51 -0.21
N GLY A 82 19.77 3.08 -1.31
CA GLY A 82 20.06 2.41 -2.56
C GLY A 82 21.15 3.15 -3.30
N ASP A 83 22.29 3.40 -2.63
CA ASP A 83 23.63 3.29 -3.20
C ASP A 83 24.69 3.71 -2.16
N ALA A 84 25.35 2.73 -1.55
CA ALA A 84 26.67 2.90 -0.95
C ALA A 84 27.43 1.57 -1.06
N TRP A 85 27.54 1.05 -2.28
CA TRP A 85 28.56 0.07 -2.64
C TRP A 85 29.77 0.81 -3.22
N GLU A 86 30.46 1.61 -2.42
CA GLU A 86 31.78 2.11 -2.80
C GLU A 86 32.73 2.09 -1.60
N ARG A 87 33.43 0.95 -1.42
CA ARG A 87 34.91 0.83 -1.44
C ARG A 87 35.39 -0.53 -0.94
#